data_AF-A0A420NFH4-F1
#
_entry.id   AF-A0A420NFH4-F1
#
_cell.length_a   1.000
_cell.length_b   1.000
_cell.length_c   1.000
_cell.angle_alpha   90.00
_cell.angle_beta   90.00
_cell.angle_gamma   90.00
#
_symmetry.space_group_name_H-M   'P 1'
#
loop_
_entity.id
_entity.type
_entity.pdbx_description
1 polymer ?
#
loop_
_entity_poly.entity_id
_entity_poly.type
_entity_poly.pdbx_seq_one_letter_code
_entity_poly.pdbx_strand_id
1 'polypeptide(L)'
;MLLKHFLLGALLALGSVTALPNPEADLHDVEARDNQRRPRCGKEADPDPMDKHKCICKDEGKEFDPKHMICRCPEDQMEDPQDRHKCVCKDQDKELMMGMSQGPEAGSSRSP
;
A
#
# COMPACT_ATOMS: atom_id res chain seq x y z
N MET A 1 -27.53 -67.90 -19.50
CA MET A 1 -26.35 -67.33 -18.80
C MET A 1 -25.74 -66.11 -19.53
N LEU A 2 -26.30 -65.65 -20.67
CA LEU A 2 -25.65 -64.66 -21.54
C LEU A 2 -25.93 -63.17 -21.19
N LEU A 3 -27.04 -62.87 -20.49
CA LEU A 3 -27.43 -61.48 -20.17
C LEU A 3 -26.53 -60.81 -19.11
N LYS A 4 -25.91 -61.60 -18.23
CA LYS A 4 -25.13 -61.10 -17.08
C LYS A 4 -23.78 -60.53 -17.52
N HIS A 5 -23.17 -61.16 -18.53
CA HIS A 5 -21.90 -60.69 -19.11
C HIS A 5 -22.07 -59.43 -19.96
N PHE A 6 -23.24 -59.26 -20.59
CA PHE A 6 -23.54 -58.07 -21.39
C PHE A 6 -23.71 -56.80 -20.53
N LEU A 7 -24.32 -56.93 -19.34
CA LEU A 7 -24.51 -55.80 -18.42
C LEU A 7 -23.20 -55.33 -17.78
N LEU A 8 -22.29 -56.25 -17.44
CA LEU A 8 -20.97 -55.92 -16.87
C LEU A 8 -20.06 -55.19 -17.88
N GLY A 9 -20.16 -55.54 -19.17
CA GLY A 9 -19.40 -54.86 -20.23
C GLY A 9 -19.86 -53.41 -20.49
N ALA A 10 -21.16 -53.14 -20.35
CA ALA A 10 -21.71 -51.80 -20.59
C ALA A 10 -21.36 -50.79 -19.47
N LEU A 11 -21.24 -51.24 -18.21
CA LEU A 11 -20.88 -50.38 -17.08
C LEU A 11 -19.42 -49.92 -17.09
N LEU A 12 -18.50 -50.75 -17.59
CA LEU A 12 -17.08 -50.41 -17.70
C LEU A 12 -16.78 -49.39 -18.82
N ALA A 13 -17.69 -49.23 -19.79
CA ALA A 13 -17.55 -48.26 -20.88
C ALA A 13 -17.93 -46.82 -20.49
N LEU A 14 -18.56 -46.61 -19.32
CA LEU A 14 -18.94 -45.28 -18.79
C LEU A 14 -17.83 -44.64 -17.93
N GLY A 15 -16.64 -45.25 -17.87
CA GLY A 15 -15.62 -44.99 -16.85
C GLY A 15 -14.55 -43.94 -17.15
N SER A 16 -14.58 -43.21 -18.26
CA SER A 16 -13.52 -42.22 -18.51
C SER A 16 -13.97 -41.10 -19.44
N VAL A 17 -14.50 -40.02 -18.85
CA VAL A 17 -14.43 -38.71 -19.47
C VAL A 17 -12.97 -38.30 -19.43
N THR A 18 -12.25 -38.48 -20.53
CA THR A 18 -11.00 -37.76 -20.75
C THR A 18 -11.40 -36.31 -20.95
N ALA A 19 -11.46 -35.54 -19.87
CA ALA A 19 -11.31 -34.10 -19.96
C ALA A 19 -9.89 -33.87 -20.48
N LEU A 20 -9.72 -33.83 -21.80
CA LEU A 20 -8.48 -33.38 -22.41
C LEU A 20 -8.24 -31.96 -21.86
N PRO A 21 -7.13 -31.71 -21.14
CA PRO A 21 -6.75 -30.33 -20.88
C PRO A 21 -6.60 -29.66 -22.23
N ASN A 22 -7.30 -28.56 -22.44
CA ASN A 22 -7.17 -27.75 -23.64
C ASN A 22 -5.67 -27.39 -23.78
N PRO A 23 -4.94 -27.91 -24.79
CA PRO A 23 -3.52 -27.62 -24.95
C PRO A 23 -3.26 -26.16 -25.31
N GLU A 24 -4.33 -25.43 -25.70
CA GLU A 24 -4.33 -24.00 -26.00
C GLU A 24 -4.62 -23.11 -24.77
N ALA A 25 -4.70 -23.70 -23.57
CA ALA A 25 -4.61 -22.89 -22.36
C ALA A 25 -3.16 -22.41 -22.26
N ASP A 26 -2.92 -21.24 -22.86
CA ASP A 26 -1.70 -20.47 -22.76
C ASP A 26 -1.18 -20.58 -21.32
N LEU A 27 0.05 -21.05 -21.18
CA LEU A 27 0.68 -21.31 -19.88
C LEU A 27 0.72 -20.02 -19.01
N HIS A 28 0.48 -18.85 -19.60
CA HIS A 28 0.38 -17.58 -18.91
C HIS A 28 -1.00 -17.29 -18.29
N ASP A 29 -2.05 -18.08 -18.55
CA ASP A 29 -3.39 -17.88 -17.96
C ASP A 29 -3.63 -18.70 -16.68
N VAL A 30 -2.66 -19.52 -16.25
CA VAL A 30 -2.71 -20.25 -14.96
C VAL A 30 -1.96 -19.50 -13.85
N GLU A 31 -1.97 -18.18 -13.85
CA GLU A 31 -1.50 -17.35 -12.72
C GLU A 31 -2.67 -16.86 -11.84
N ALA A 32 -3.78 -17.59 -11.76
CA ALA A 32 -4.92 -17.22 -10.93
C ALA A 32 -4.78 -17.71 -9.48
N ARG A 33 -3.72 -17.34 -8.73
CA ARG A 33 -3.73 -17.39 -7.24
C ARG A 33 -2.61 -16.73 -6.44
N ASP A 34 -1.61 -16.05 -7.04
CA ASP A 34 -0.54 -15.41 -6.23
C ASP A 34 -0.83 -13.94 -5.84
N ASN A 35 -2.07 -13.46 -6.02
CA ASN A 35 -2.42 -12.09 -5.58
C ASN A 35 -2.70 -11.96 -4.07
N GLN A 36 -2.51 -13.03 -3.28
CA GLN A 36 -2.71 -12.98 -1.82
C GLN A 36 -1.47 -12.54 -1.05
N ARG A 37 -0.29 -12.55 -1.67
CA ARG A 37 0.98 -12.21 -1.00
C ARG A 37 1.39 -10.76 -1.15
N ARG A 38 0.80 -10.03 -2.11
CA ARG A 38 1.13 -8.62 -2.32
C ARG A 38 0.20 -7.70 -1.52
N PRO A 39 0.73 -6.73 -0.76
CA PRO A 39 -0.05 -5.72 -0.08
C PRO A 39 -0.77 -4.93 -1.16
N ARG A 40 -2.06 -4.71 -0.93
CA ARG A 40 -2.79 -3.72 -1.72
C ARG A 40 -2.18 -2.39 -1.35
N CYS A 41 -1.50 -1.70 -2.26
CA CYS A 41 -1.07 -0.33 -2.00
C CYS A 41 -2.08 0.64 -2.62
N GLY A 42 -2.20 1.84 -2.04
CA GLY A 42 -2.99 2.92 -2.62
C GLY A 42 -2.42 3.39 -3.96
N LYS A 43 -3.12 4.29 -4.67
CA LYS A 43 -2.63 4.82 -5.96
C LYS A 43 -1.31 5.59 -5.83
N GLU A 44 -1.08 6.15 -4.66
CA GLU A 44 0.06 7.01 -4.31
C GLU A 44 1.24 6.22 -3.70
N ALA A 45 1.12 4.90 -3.60
CA ALA A 45 2.14 4.04 -3.01
C ALA A 45 2.41 2.81 -3.87
N ASP A 46 3.66 2.36 -3.86
CA ASP A 46 4.09 1.14 -4.51
C ASP A 46 4.56 0.12 -3.46
N PRO A 47 4.47 -1.19 -3.73
CA PRO A 47 5.05 -2.19 -2.84
C PRO A 47 6.56 -1.98 -2.69
N ASP A 48 7.06 -2.10 -1.46
CA ASP A 48 8.49 -2.01 -1.19
C ASP A 48 9.23 -3.14 -1.95
N PRO A 49 10.26 -2.82 -2.74
CA PRO A 49 11.02 -3.81 -3.50
C PRO A 49 11.80 -4.79 -2.61
N MET A 50 12.19 -4.37 -1.41
CA MET A 50 12.94 -5.16 -0.43
C MET A 50 12.02 -5.91 0.54
N ASP A 51 10.92 -5.29 0.97
CA ASP A 51 9.91 -5.90 1.83
C ASP A 51 8.54 -5.89 1.15
N LYS A 52 8.27 -6.93 0.36
CA LYS A 52 7.04 -7.05 -0.43
C LYS A 52 5.75 -7.02 0.39
N HIS A 53 5.78 -6.91 1.72
CA HIS A 53 4.60 -6.73 2.58
C HIS A 53 4.34 -5.28 3.00
N LYS A 54 5.20 -4.34 2.61
CA LYS A 54 5.07 -2.90 2.91
C LYS A 54 4.74 -2.10 1.65
N CYS A 55 4.13 -0.95 1.85
CA CYS A 55 3.89 0.05 0.82
C CYS A 55 4.73 1.29 1.11
N ILE A 56 5.38 1.83 0.10
CA ILE A 56 6.19 3.05 0.15
C ILE A 56 5.50 4.11 -0.68
N CYS A 57 5.39 5.32 -0.13
CA CYS A 57 4.82 6.46 -0.83
C CYS A 57 5.73 6.94 -1.96
N LYS A 58 5.12 7.32 -3.09
CA LYS A 58 5.83 7.90 -4.24
C LYS A 58 6.40 9.28 -3.93
N ASP A 59 5.64 10.05 -3.15
CA ASP A 59 6.05 11.37 -2.69
C ASP A 59 7.00 11.22 -1.49
N GLU A 60 8.18 11.82 -1.60
CA GLU A 60 9.19 11.78 -0.54
C GLU A 60 8.69 12.47 0.74
N GLY A 61 9.02 11.88 1.90
CA GLY A 61 8.64 12.41 3.21
C GLY A 61 7.20 12.11 3.64
N LYS A 62 6.37 11.49 2.79
CA LYS A 62 5.05 10.98 3.21
C LYS A 62 5.12 9.57 3.79
N GLU A 63 4.23 9.29 4.73
CA GLU A 63 4.05 8.00 5.37
C GLU A 63 2.78 7.31 4.86
N PHE A 64 2.87 6.00 4.65
CA PHE A 64 1.74 5.21 4.21
C PHE A 64 0.79 4.91 5.38
N ASP A 65 -0.45 5.34 5.27
CA ASP A 65 -1.52 5.05 6.21
C ASP A 65 -2.27 3.78 5.78
N PRO A 66 -2.03 2.62 6.43
CA PRO A 66 -2.63 1.34 6.04
C PRO A 66 -4.13 1.26 6.35
N LYS A 67 -4.68 2.16 7.17
CA LYS A 67 -6.11 2.17 7.47
C LYS A 67 -6.91 2.75 6.31
N HIS A 68 -6.38 3.80 5.67
CA HIS A 68 -7.04 4.50 4.59
C HIS A 68 -6.42 4.23 3.22
N MET A 69 -5.29 3.51 3.17
CA MET A 69 -4.56 3.17 1.95
C MET A 69 -4.10 4.42 1.18
N ILE A 70 -3.65 5.45 1.88
CA ILE A 70 -3.20 6.73 1.32
C ILE A 70 -1.87 7.16 1.92
N CYS A 71 -1.20 8.10 1.26
CA CYS A 71 0.04 8.70 1.74
C CYS A 71 -0.26 10.03 2.42
N ARG A 72 0.25 10.23 3.64
CA ARG A 72 0.04 11.45 4.43
C ARG A 72 1.36 12.02 4.89
N CYS A 73 1.40 13.33 5.12
CA CYS A 73 2.52 13.90 5.84
C CYS A 73 2.57 13.36 7.28
N PRO A 74 3.77 13.25 7.87
CA PRO A 74 3.96 12.90 9.28
C PRO A 74 3.13 13.80 10.20
N GLU A 75 2.86 13.33 11.42
CA GLU A 75 1.94 13.99 12.35
C GLU A 75 2.34 15.43 12.71
N ASP A 76 3.63 15.77 12.66
CA ASP A 76 4.18 17.11 12.92
C ASP A 76 4.23 18.02 11.68
N GLN A 77 3.84 17.49 10.51
CA GLN A 77 3.87 18.18 9.22
C GLN A 77 2.48 18.32 8.61
N MET A 78 2.36 19.19 7.62
CA MET A 78 1.17 19.39 6.80
C MET A 78 1.54 19.42 5.33
N GLU A 79 0.56 19.19 4.45
CA GLU A 79 0.77 19.37 3.01
C GLU A 79 1.05 20.84 2.70
N ASP A 80 2.02 21.10 1.81
CA ASP A 80 2.28 22.46 1.34
C ASP A 80 1.03 22.98 0.59
N PRO A 81 0.49 24.17 0.93
CA PRO A 81 -0.69 24.73 0.27
C PRO A 81 -0.53 24.95 -1.24
N GLN A 82 0.70 25.13 -1.72
CA GLN A 82 1.05 25.32 -3.12
C GLN A 82 1.40 24.00 -3.82
N ASP A 83 1.89 23.00 -3.08
CA ASP A 83 2.37 21.73 -3.61
C ASP A 83 2.00 20.55 -2.69
N ARG A 84 0.89 19.87 -2.99
CA ARG A 84 0.40 18.73 -2.20
C ARG A 84 1.38 17.56 -2.13
N HIS A 85 2.39 17.50 -2.99
CA HIS A 85 3.40 16.43 -2.95
C HIS A 85 4.47 16.68 -1.89
N LYS A 86 4.49 17.86 -1.27
CA LYS A 86 5.47 18.25 -0.25
C LYS A 86 4.84 18.35 1.12
N CYS A 87 5.64 17.94 2.11
CA CYS A 87 5.34 18.14 3.51
C CYS A 87 6.16 19.30 4.05
N VAL A 88 5.50 20.18 4.81
CA VAL A 88 6.11 21.31 5.50
C VAL A 88 5.79 21.22 6.98
N CYS A 89 6.70 21.72 7.82
CA CYS A 89 6.47 21.76 9.26
C CYS A 89 5.20 22.56 9.57
N LYS A 90 4.43 22.08 10.54
CA LYS A 90 3.38 22.91 11.13
C LYS A 90 4.05 24.10 11.80
N ASP A 91 3.77 25.31 11.36
CA ASP A 91 4.19 26.53 12.05
C ASP A 91 3.53 26.55 13.45
N GLN A 92 4.19 25.99 14.46
CA GLN A 92 3.75 26.07 15.86
C GLN A 92 4.06 27.45 16.48
N ASP A 93 4.65 28.38 15.71
CA ASP A 93 5.16 29.67 16.17
C ASP A 93 4.18 30.85 16.08
N LYS A 94 2.91 30.64 16.42
CA LYS A 94 2.00 31.79 16.70
C LYS A 94 1.65 31.99 18.17
N GLU A 95 1.85 31.00 19.03
CA GLU A 95 1.50 31.11 20.47
C GLU A 95 2.71 31.25 21.42
N LEU A 96 3.96 31.08 20.96
CA LEU A 96 5.14 31.28 21.81
C LEU A 96 5.81 32.67 21.65
N MET A 97 5.47 33.43 20.61
CA MET A 97 6.10 34.73 20.31
C MET A 97 5.31 35.96 20.79
N MET A 98 4.20 35.79 21.51
CA MET A 98 3.49 36.89 22.21
C MET A 98 3.68 36.86 23.74
N GLY A 99 4.64 36.08 24.26
CA GLY A 99 4.89 35.92 25.70
C GLY A 99 6.14 36.62 26.26
N MET A 100 7.10 37.03 25.43
CA MET A 100 8.29 37.78 25.89
C MET A 100 8.13 39.27 25.61
N SER A 101 7.06 39.85 26.15
CA SER A 101 7.01 41.29 26.37
C SER A 101 7.62 41.58 27.74
N GLN A 102 8.68 42.40 27.76
CA GLN A 102 9.28 43.08 28.92
C GLN A 102 10.32 42.30 29.75
N GLY A 103 11.56 42.28 29.25
CA GLY A 103 12.74 42.38 30.11
C GLY A 103 13.21 43.83 30.15
N PRO A 104 13.66 44.38 31.29
CA PRO A 104 13.99 45.79 31.40
C PRO A 104 15.18 46.14 30.49
N GLU A 105 15.03 47.23 29.74
CA GLU A 105 16.13 47.85 29.00
C GLU A 105 17.22 48.25 29.99
N ALA A 106 18.27 47.43 30.08
CA ALA A 106 19.50 47.80 30.76
C ALA A 106 20.22 48.84 29.88
N GLY A 107 19.93 50.11 30.13
CA GLY A 107 20.69 51.23 29.63
C GLY A 107 22.16 51.05 30.00
N SER A 108 23.00 50.70 29.03
CA SER A 108 24.44 50.74 29.18
C SER A 108 24.88 52.20 29.04
N SER A 109 25.02 52.83 30.17
CA SER A 109 25.54 54.18 30.39
C SER A 109 26.81 54.44 29.58
N ARG A 110 26.80 55.59 28.91
CA ARG A 110 27.96 56.30 28.38
C ARG A 110 28.86 56.78 29.52
N SER A 111 30.16 56.86 29.21
CA SER A 111 31.18 57.81 29.73
C SER A 111 32.05 57.37 30.92
N PRO A 112 33.26 57.96 31.09
CA PRO A 112 33.92 59.00 30.27
C PRO A 112 34.98 58.49 29.29
#